data_AF-A0A093XYB0-F1
#
_entry.id   AF-A0A093XYB0-F1
#
_cell.length_a   1.000
_cell.length_b   1.000
_cell.length_c   1.000
_cell.angle_alpha   90.00
_cell.angle_beta   90.00
_cell.angle_gamma   90.00
#
_symmetry.space_group_name_H-M   'P 1'
#
loop_
_entity.id
_entity.type
_entity.pdbx_description
1 polymer ?
#
loop_
_entity_poly.entity_id
_entity_poly.type
_entity_poly.pdbx_seq_one_letter_code
_entity_poly.pdbx_strand_id
1 'polypeptide(L)'
;MFSTTWTASTAVGTSPLAQTVHSAVDSSRIMESEALAVNKLFHNLILIICGSMALVLICWRVLVVSLRYVRLLACLTNDKQRYFSTPYQKYAKLKKHLLYAPVFRKRHNREFQLSTAINMAVLPTRFQLLFLTAYLTANAAFCVIRIHWDQPYHTVVIEVRRRSGILAVVNMVPLFVMATRNNPLIYWLDISFDTFNLLHRWFGRIVVLETLLHSLAWLVSTAKLDGWADVTNVLTTDPQVTWGLISTVALVA
;
A
#
# COMPACT_ATOMS: atom_id res chain seq x y z
N MET A 1 -52.00 -28.45 -56.37
CA MET A 1 -52.28 -27.13 -55.76
C MET A 1 -52.40 -27.32 -54.25
N PHE A 2 -51.99 -26.31 -53.49
CA PHE A 2 -51.88 -26.21 -52.02
C PHE A 2 -50.51 -26.53 -51.41
N SER A 3 -49.72 -25.47 -51.28
CA SER A 3 -48.61 -25.31 -50.36
C SER A 3 -49.11 -25.00 -48.95
N THR A 4 -48.53 -25.62 -47.92
CA THR A 4 -48.57 -25.10 -46.54
C THR A 4 -47.29 -25.48 -45.80
N THR A 5 -46.26 -24.65 -45.90
CA THR A 5 -45.17 -24.60 -44.91
C THR A 5 -45.52 -23.50 -43.90
N TRP A 6 -46.09 -23.88 -42.77
CA TRP A 6 -46.20 -22.99 -41.62
C TRP A 6 -44.85 -22.95 -40.90
N THR A 7 -44.17 -21.80 -40.98
CA THR A 7 -43.03 -21.48 -40.12
C THR A 7 -43.55 -21.22 -38.71
N ALA A 8 -43.42 -22.20 -37.83
CA ALA A 8 -43.54 -21.98 -36.40
C ALA A 8 -42.27 -21.28 -35.91
N SER A 9 -42.30 -19.95 -35.88
CA SER A 9 -41.39 -19.16 -35.05
C SER A 9 -41.77 -19.45 -33.60
N THR A 10 -41.17 -20.47 -33.00
CA THR A 10 -41.15 -20.67 -31.55
C THR A 10 -40.33 -19.55 -30.91
N ALA A 11 -40.97 -18.40 -30.70
CA ALA A 11 -40.57 -17.46 -29.69
C ALA A 11 -40.78 -18.16 -28.34
N VAL A 12 -39.75 -18.84 -27.86
CA VAL A 12 -39.67 -19.31 -26.47
C VAL A 12 -39.59 -18.04 -25.63
N GLY A 13 -40.74 -17.55 -25.20
CA GLY A 13 -40.86 -16.49 -24.23
C GLY A 13 -40.28 -16.99 -22.92
N THR A 14 -39.03 -16.64 -22.63
CA THR A 14 -38.49 -16.71 -21.28
C THR A 14 -39.43 -15.91 -20.38
N SER A 15 -39.95 -16.53 -19.33
CA SER A 15 -40.84 -15.83 -18.39
C SER A 15 -40.16 -14.55 -17.87
N PRO A 16 -40.91 -13.47 -17.60
CA PRO A 16 -40.33 -12.22 -17.10
C PRO A 16 -39.50 -12.44 -15.82
N LEU A 17 -39.86 -13.43 -15.00
CA LEU A 17 -39.07 -13.89 -13.85
C LEU A 17 -37.70 -14.45 -14.27
N ALA A 18 -37.63 -15.32 -15.27
CA ALA A 18 -36.36 -15.84 -15.77
C ALA A 18 -35.47 -14.73 -16.35
N GLN A 19 -36.08 -13.77 -17.05
CA GLN A 19 -35.35 -12.62 -17.60
C GLN A 19 -34.81 -11.70 -16.47
N THR A 20 -35.59 -11.44 -15.42
CA THR A 20 -35.12 -10.67 -14.26
C THR A 20 -34.03 -11.37 -13.47
N VAL A 21 -34.10 -12.70 -13.31
CA VAL A 21 -33.07 -13.48 -12.63
C VAL A 21 -31.77 -13.48 -13.42
N HIS A 22 -31.83 -13.67 -14.75
CA HIS A 22 -30.65 -13.56 -15.62
C HIS A 22 -30.03 -12.16 -15.55
N SER A 23 -30.84 -11.10 -15.64
CA SER A 23 -30.36 -9.72 -15.54
C SER A 23 -29.73 -9.40 -14.17
N ALA A 24 -30.27 -9.97 -13.08
CA ALA A 24 -29.70 -9.80 -11.73
C ALA A 24 -28.35 -10.54 -11.58
N VAL A 25 -28.23 -11.75 -12.13
CA VAL A 25 -26.97 -12.53 -12.13
C VAL A 25 -25.91 -11.88 -13.01
N ASP A 26 -26.29 -11.33 -14.16
CA ASP A 26 -25.36 -10.61 -15.02
C ASP A 26 -24.90 -9.30 -14.36
N SER A 27 -25.79 -8.60 -13.67
CA SER A 27 -25.44 -7.39 -12.90
C SER A 27 -24.47 -7.69 -11.76
N SER A 28 -24.67 -8.76 -10.99
CA SER A 28 -23.75 -9.11 -9.89
C SER A 28 -22.37 -9.52 -10.39
N ARG A 29 -22.28 -10.25 -11.50
CA ARG A 29 -21.01 -10.60 -12.15
C ARG A 29 -20.26 -9.37 -12.64
N ILE A 30 -20.97 -8.40 -13.22
CA ILE A 30 -20.37 -7.13 -13.65
C ILE A 30 -19.77 -6.41 -12.44
N MET A 31 -20.52 -6.27 -11.34
CA MET A 31 -20.04 -5.62 -10.12
C MET A 31 -18.81 -6.32 -9.51
N GLU A 32 -18.78 -7.66 -9.47
CA GLU A 32 -17.61 -8.41 -9.02
C GLU A 32 -16.39 -8.20 -9.94
N SER A 33 -16.61 -8.16 -11.25
CA SER A 33 -15.54 -7.91 -12.23
C SER A 33 -14.95 -6.51 -12.08
N GLU A 34 -15.79 -5.50 -11.83
CA GLU A 34 -15.37 -4.14 -11.56
C GLU A 34 -14.58 -4.05 -10.24
N ALA A 35 -15.07 -4.71 -9.17
CA ALA A 35 -14.38 -4.75 -7.89
C ALA A 35 -12.98 -5.36 -8.02
N LEU A 36 -12.86 -6.45 -8.79
CA LEU A 36 -11.60 -7.12 -9.10
C LEU A 36 -10.68 -6.23 -9.95
N ALA A 37 -11.21 -5.53 -10.95
CA ALA A 37 -10.45 -4.59 -11.75
C ALA A 37 -9.87 -3.45 -10.90
N VAL A 38 -10.67 -2.90 -9.97
CA VAL A 38 -10.19 -1.88 -9.02
C VAL A 38 -9.15 -2.45 -8.06
N ASN A 39 -9.27 -3.73 -7.65
CA ASN A 39 -8.28 -4.37 -6.77
C ASN A 39 -6.93 -4.48 -7.49
N LYS A 40 -6.96 -4.94 -8.74
CA LYS A 40 -5.78 -5.03 -9.60
C LYS A 40 -5.16 -3.66 -9.84
N LEU A 41 -5.99 -2.63 -10.02
CA LEU A 41 -5.52 -1.25 -10.17
C LEU A 41 -4.75 -0.77 -8.93
N PHE A 42 -5.30 -0.96 -7.72
CA PHE A 42 -4.64 -0.53 -6.48
C PHE A 42 -3.36 -1.30 -6.19
N HIS A 43 -3.36 -2.61 -6.43
CA HIS A 43 -2.16 -3.45 -6.37
C HIS A 43 -1.06 -2.87 -7.29
N ASN A 44 -1.37 -2.68 -8.57
CA ASN A 44 -0.40 -2.15 -9.53
C ASN A 44 0.07 -0.75 -9.13
N LEU A 45 -0.85 0.10 -8.68
CA LEU A 45 -0.56 1.48 -8.32
C LEU A 45 0.44 1.57 -7.15
N ILE A 46 0.27 0.79 -6.09
CA ILE A 46 1.22 0.79 -4.97
C ILE A 46 2.60 0.32 -5.43
N LEU A 47 2.69 -0.76 -6.20
CA LEU A 47 3.97 -1.24 -6.71
C LEU A 47 4.64 -0.20 -7.62
N ILE A 48 3.86 0.49 -8.45
CA ILE A 48 4.35 1.59 -9.29
C ILE A 48 4.81 2.76 -8.43
N ILE A 49 4.09 3.12 -7.36
CA ILE A 49 4.49 4.18 -6.43
C ILE A 49 5.82 3.81 -5.74
N CYS A 50 5.96 2.59 -5.23
CA CYS A 50 7.20 2.11 -4.62
C CYS A 50 8.36 2.09 -5.62
N GLY A 51 8.14 1.56 -6.83
CA GLY A 51 9.15 1.47 -7.88
C GLY A 51 9.57 2.85 -8.41
N SER A 52 8.61 3.74 -8.65
CA SER A 52 8.88 5.11 -9.09
C SER A 52 9.61 5.93 -8.03
N MET A 53 9.28 5.74 -6.75
CA MET A 53 10.02 6.37 -5.65
C MET A 53 11.48 5.92 -5.62
N ALA A 54 11.74 4.62 -5.75
CA ALA A 54 13.10 4.09 -5.84
C ALA A 54 13.86 4.68 -7.05
N LEU A 55 13.20 4.76 -8.22
CA LEU A 55 13.77 5.35 -9.43
C LEU A 55 14.11 6.83 -9.24
N VAL A 56 13.22 7.62 -8.65
CA VAL A 56 13.45 9.04 -8.36
C VAL A 56 14.66 9.22 -7.44
N LEU A 57 14.82 8.37 -6.42
CA LEU A 57 15.96 8.41 -5.50
C LEU A 57 17.28 8.06 -6.22
N ILE A 58 17.26 7.09 -7.14
CA ILE A 58 18.40 6.73 -7.98
C ILE A 58 18.78 7.91 -8.90
N CYS A 59 17.80 8.49 -9.60
CA CYS A 59 18.02 9.65 -10.47
C CYS A 59 18.58 10.85 -9.69
N TRP A 60 18.03 11.13 -8.51
CA TRP A 60 18.53 12.16 -7.60
C TRP A 60 19.98 11.90 -7.18
N ARG A 61 20.31 10.66 -6.84
CA ARG A 61 21.68 10.26 -6.48
C ARG A 61 22.64 10.50 -7.64
N VAL A 62 22.31 10.00 -8.83
CA VAL A 62 23.15 10.17 -10.03
C VAL A 62 23.41 11.66 -10.27
N LEU A 63 22.37 12.50 -10.22
CA LEU A 63 22.51 13.95 -10.36
C LEU A 63 23.45 14.56 -9.29
N VAL A 64 23.29 14.20 -8.02
CA VAL A 64 24.14 14.72 -6.94
C VAL A 64 25.60 14.28 -7.10
N VAL A 65 25.84 13.03 -7.48
CA VAL A 65 27.19 12.51 -7.73
C VAL A 65 27.83 13.19 -8.94
N SER A 66 27.10 13.33 -10.05
CA SER A 66 27.56 14.06 -11.24
C SER A 66 27.93 15.51 -10.91
N LEU A 67 27.10 16.22 -10.14
CA LEU A 67 27.40 17.59 -9.71
C LEU A 67 28.64 17.68 -8.82
N ARG A 68 28.84 16.71 -7.91
CA ARG A 68 30.06 16.63 -7.08
C ARG A 68 31.30 16.35 -7.92
N TYR A 69 31.18 15.48 -8.91
CA TYR A 69 32.27 15.11 -9.82
C TYR A 69 32.68 16.29 -10.72
N VAL A 70 31.72 16.98 -11.35
CA VAL A 70 31.98 18.19 -12.14
C VAL A 70 32.61 19.28 -11.28
N ARG A 71 32.13 19.47 -10.05
CA ARG A 71 32.75 20.40 -9.09
C ARG A 71 34.21 20.02 -8.80
N LEU A 72 34.50 18.74 -8.58
CA LEU A 72 35.85 18.26 -8.34
C LEU A 72 36.78 18.57 -9.53
N LEU A 73 36.36 18.26 -10.76
CA LEU A 73 37.14 18.54 -11.97
C LEU A 73 37.39 20.04 -12.17
N ALA A 74 36.36 20.86 -11.94
CA ALA A 74 36.47 22.31 -12.04
C ALA A 74 37.43 22.91 -10.98
N CYS A 75 37.44 22.34 -9.77
CA CYS A 75 38.34 22.77 -8.70
C CYS A 75 39.79 22.30 -8.90
N LEU A 76 40.01 21.14 -9.53
CA LEU A 76 41.35 20.61 -9.80
C LEU A 76 42.10 21.44 -10.86
N THR A 77 41.35 22.05 -11.79
CA THR A 77 41.91 22.78 -12.94
C THR A 77 42.08 24.28 -12.68
N ASN A 78 41.59 24.81 -11.55
CA ASN A 78 41.53 26.25 -11.29
C ASN A 78 41.92 26.59 -9.84
N ASP A 79 42.98 27.40 -9.69
CA ASP A 79 43.50 27.85 -8.39
C ASP A 79 42.55 28.83 -7.67
N LYS A 80 41.65 29.49 -8.39
CA LYS A 80 40.70 30.49 -7.83
C LYS A 80 39.29 29.91 -7.69
N GLN A 81 39.05 29.19 -6.60
CA GLN A 81 37.79 28.46 -6.32
C GLN A 81 36.64 29.33 -5.74
N ARG A 82 36.61 30.64 -6.04
CA ARG A 82 35.65 31.59 -5.42
C ARG A 82 34.19 31.27 -5.75
N TYR A 83 33.91 30.74 -6.94
CA TYR A 83 32.54 30.39 -7.37
C TYR A 83 31.88 29.34 -6.46
N PHE A 84 32.62 28.29 -6.05
CA PHE A 84 32.08 27.22 -5.20
C PHE A 84 32.04 27.55 -3.71
N SER A 85 32.58 28.70 -3.29
CA SER A 85 32.57 29.14 -1.89
C SER A 85 31.18 29.51 -1.39
N THR A 86 30.29 29.94 -2.28
CA THR A 86 28.92 30.32 -1.92
C THR A 86 27.94 29.23 -2.32
N PRO A 87 27.10 28.74 -1.40
CA PRO A 87 26.10 27.74 -1.74
C PRO A 87 24.98 28.36 -2.55
N TYR A 88 24.41 27.59 -3.47
CA TYR A 88 23.19 27.99 -4.16
C TYR A 88 22.03 28.12 -3.16
N GLN A 89 21.54 29.35 -2.99
CA GLN A 89 20.65 29.73 -1.89
C GLN A 89 19.33 28.92 -1.86
N LYS A 90 18.73 28.64 -3.03
CA LYS A 90 17.47 27.86 -3.07
C LYS A 90 17.69 26.42 -2.61
N TYR A 91 18.79 25.78 -3.04
CA TYR A 91 19.13 24.42 -2.62
C TYR A 91 19.53 24.36 -1.15
N ALA A 92 20.23 25.38 -0.65
CA ALA A 92 20.54 25.51 0.78
C ALA A 92 19.26 25.63 1.63
N LYS A 93 18.29 26.44 1.21
CA LYS A 93 16.98 26.54 1.87
C LYS A 93 16.21 25.22 1.86
N LEU A 94 16.16 24.53 0.71
CA LEU A 94 15.53 23.21 0.58
C LEU A 94 16.14 22.20 1.57
N LYS A 95 17.47 22.14 1.64
CA LYS A 95 18.19 21.29 2.58
C LYS A 95 17.86 21.62 4.03
N LYS A 96 17.90 22.90 4.38
CA LYS A 96 17.68 23.40 5.74
C LYS A 96 16.26 23.14 6.23
N HIS A 97 15.25 23.28 5.38
CA HIS A 97 13.84 23.25 5.81
C HIS A 97 13.11 21.94 5.51
N LEU A 98 13.54 21.16 4.51
CA LEU A 98 12.87 19.93 4.09
C LEU A 98 13.73 18.69 4.33
N LEU A 99 14.94 18.63 3.74
CA LEU A 99 15.73 17.38 3.69
C LEU A 99 16.39 17.03 5.03
N TYR A 100 16.99 18.00 5.71
CA TYR A 100 17.73 17.79 6.97
C TYR A 100 17.02 18.34 8.19
N ALA A 101 15.86 18.99 7.99
CA ALA A 101 15.12 19.58 9.09
C ALA A 101 14.58 18.48 10.02
N PRO A 102 14.88 18.53 11.32
CA PRO A 102 14.23 17.67 12.30
C PRO A 102 12.74 18.02 12.40
N VAL A 103 11.91 17.01 12.69
CA VAL A 103 10.48 17.23 12.97
C VAL A 103 10.34 18.05 14.26
N PHE A 104 11.09 17.73 15.31
CA PHE A 104 10.98 18.40 16.60
C PHE A 104 12.32 18.97 17.11
N ARG A 105 12.37 20.30 17.24
CA ARG A 105 13.49 21.09 17.79
C ARG A 105 14.86 20.69 17.20
N LYS A 106 15.72 20.05 18.00
CA LYS A 106 17.11 19.71 17.65
C LYS A 106 17.35 18.19 17.54
N ARG A 107 16.34 17.36 17.82
CA ARG A 107 16.51 15.90 17.79
C ARG A 107 16.33 15.42 16.35
N HIS A 108 17.42 15.04 15.71
CA HIS A 108 17.42 14.18 14.54
C HIS A 108 18.14 12.89 14.92
N ASN A 109 17.75 11.76 14.33
CA ASN A 109 18.45 10.49 14.50
C ASN A 109 18.57 9.94 15.94
N ARG A 110 17.69 10.31 16.88
CA ARG A 110 17.57 9.63 18.19
C ARG A 110 16.30 8.80 18.23
N GLU A 111 16.39 7.63 18.86
CA GLU A 111 15.23 6.82 19.18
C GLU A 111 14.28 7.58 20.10
N PHE A 112 13.01 7.65 19.69
CA PHE A 112 11.95 8.24 20.50
C PHE A 112 11.21 7.10 21.21
N GLN A 113 11.19 7.09 22.54
CA GLN A 113 10.42 6.12 23.31
C GLN A 113 9.15 6.82 23.81
N LEU A 114 7.99 6.38 23.34
CA LEU A 114 6.67 6.87 23.80
C LEU A 114 6.25 6.20 25.11
N SER A 115 6.75 5.00 25.36
CA SER A 115 6.60 4.21 26.58
C SER A 115 7.77 3.23 26.69
N THR A 116 7.99 2.65 27.87
CA THR A 116 8.98 1.57 28.11
C THR A 116 8.78 0.40 27.15
N ALA A 117 7.54 0.14 26.71
CA ALA A 117 7.19 -0.90 25.76
C ALA A 117 7.11 -0.44 24.29
N ILE A 118 7.01 0.88 24.04
CA ILE A 118 6.76 1.43 22.69
C ILE A 118 7.92 2.34 22.29
N ASN A 119 8.92 1.74 21.64
CA ASN A 119 9.99 2.48 20.96
C ASN A 119 9.50 2.91 19.57
N MET A 120 9.31 4.21 19.38
CA MET A 120 8.86 4.85 18.14
C MET A 120 9.97 4.96 17.08
N ALA A 121 11.12 4.34 17.32
CA ALA A 121 12.30 4.35 16.45
C ALA A 121 12.89 5.76 16.26
N VAL A 122 13.83 5.84 15.33
CA VAL A 122 14.59 7.03 14.99
C VAL A 122 13.65 8.15 14.52
N LEU A 123 13.76 9.34 15.14
CA LEU A 123 12.88 10.46 14.83
C LEU A 123 13.07 10.88 13.35
N PRO A 124 12.04 10.74 12.49
CA PRO A 124 12.17 10.97 11.06
C PRO A 124 12.50 12.44 10.76
N THR A 125 13.18 12.67 9.64
CA THR A 125 13.24 14.02 9.06
C THR A 125 11.85 14.48 8.61
N ARG A 126 11.64 15.78 8.43
CA ARG A 126 10.34 16.29 7.95
C ARG A 126 9.94 15.69 6.60
N PHE A 127 10.89 15.50 5.71
CA PHE A 127 10.66 14.86 4.41
C PHE A 127 10.21 13.40 4.57
N GLN A 128 10.91 12.61 5.40
CA GLN A 128 10.53 11.22 5.67
C GLN A 128 9.16 11.13 6.33
N LEU A 129 8.85 12.02 7.27
CA LEU A 129 7.54 12.07 7.92
C LEU A 129 6.43 12.42 6.93
N LEU A 130 6.65 13.42 6.06
CA LEU A 130 5.69 13.78 5.01
C LEU A 130 5.43 12.58 4.09
N PHE A 131 6.50 11.92 3.63
CA PHE A 131 6.39 10.73 2.79
C PHE A 131 5.60 9.61 3.48
N LEU A 132 5.96 9.28 4.73
CA LEU A 132 5.29 8.22 5.50
C LEU A 132 3.82 8.53 5.76
N THR A 133 3.49 9.76 6.14
CA THR A 133 2.10 10.16 6.36
C THR A 133 1.32 10.10 5.05
N ALA A 134 1.86 10.62 3.95
CA ALA A 134 1.21 10.54 2.64
C ALA A 134 0.98 9.08 2.21
N TYR A 135 1.97 8.21 2.42
CA TYR A 135 1.89 6.79 2.10
C TYR A 135 0.84 6.07 2.98
N LEU A 136 0.82 6.33 4.28
CA LEU A 136 -0.19 5.80 5.20
C LEU A 136 -1.59 6.25 4.81
N THR A 137 -1.79 7.55 4.54
CA THR A 137 -3.08 8.09 4.11
C THR A 137 -3.53 7.51 2.78
N ALA A 138 -2.61 7.28 1.82
CA ALA A 138 -2.94 6.64 0.56
C ALA A 138 -3.42 5.18 0.75
N ASN A 139 -2.73 4.39 1.57
CA ASN A 139 -3.14 3.01 1.88
C ASN A 139 -4.49 2.97 2.59
N ALA A 140 -4.68 3.83 3.60
CA ALA A 140 -5.96 3.97 4.27
C ALA A 140 -7.08 4.38 3.30
N ALA A 141 -6.82 5.33 2.39
CA ALA A 141 -7.79 5.72 1.37
C ALA A 141 -8.12 4.58 0.40
N PHE A 142 -7.13 3.81 -0.06
CA PHE A 142 -7.35 2.68 -0.97
C PHE A 142 -8.15 1.53 -0.34
N CYS A 143 -8.16 1.41 0.99
CA CYS A 143 -9.03 0.47 1.69
C CYS A 143 -10.52 0.82 1.58
N VAL A 144 -10.86 2.11 1.36
CA VAL A 144 -12.21 2.66 1.56
C VAL A 144 -12.78 3.30 0.28
N ILE A 145 -11.91 3.76 -0.63
CA ILE A 145 -12.30 4.46 -1.86
C ILE A 145 -12.94 3.51 -2.87
N ARG A 146 -13.90 4.03 -3.64
CA ARG A 146 -14.66 3.28 -4.66
C ARG A 146 -15.45 2.08 -4.10
N ILE A 147 -15.78 2.11 -2.82
CA ILE A 147 -16.77 1.21 -2.20
C ILE A 147 -18.13 1.90 -2.28
N HIS A 148 -19.14 1.18 -2.75
CA HIS A 148 -20.51 1.67 -2.80
C HIS A 148 -21.20 1.39 -1.46
N TRP A 149 -21.33 2.41 -0.63
CA TRP A 149 -21.88 2.28 0.73
C TRP A 149 -23.39 2.04 0.76
N ASP A 150 -24.09 2.26 -0.35
CA ASP A 150 -25.53 2.04 -0.50
C ASP A 150 -25.90 0.55 -0.66
N GLN A 151 -24.91 -0.33 -0.77
CA GLN A 151 -25.10 -1.77 -0.92
C GLN A 151 -25.40 -2.47 0.42
N PRO A 152 -25.91 -3.72 0.40
CA PRO A 152 -26.10 -4.50 1.62
C PRO A 152 -24.80 -4.59 2.43
N TYR A 153 -24.94 -4.49 3.76
CA TYR A 153 -23.83 -4.48 4.71
C TYR A 153 -22.79 -5.58 4.45
N HIS A 154 -23.25 -6.80 4.12
CA HIS A 154 -22.38 -7.93 3.82
C HIS A 154 -21.44 -7.66 2.64
N THR A 155 -21.96 -7.12 1.53
CA THR A 155 -21.17 -6.84 0.34
C THR A 155 -20.11 -5.79 0.62
N VAL A 156 -20.46 -4.73 1.36
CA VAL A 156 -19.54 -3.67 1.78
C VAL A 156 -18.40 -4.24 2.63
N VAL A 157 -18.70 -5.07 3.62
CA VAL A 157 -17.67 -5.66 4.50
C VAL A 157 -16.77 -6.63 3.73
N ILE A 158 -17.31 -7.43 2.79
CA ILE A 158 -16.49 -8.28 1.93
C ILE A 158 -15.55 -7.43 1.08
N GLU A 159 -16.02 -6.33 0.50
CA GLU A 159 -15.18 -5.43 -0.28
C GLU A 159 -14.04 -4.87 0.57
N VAL A 160 -14.33 -4.31 1.75
CA VAL A 160 -13.30 -3.81 2.69
C VAL A 160 -12.30 -4.91 3.01
N ARG A 161 -12.76 -6.13 3.34
CA ARG A 161 -11.90 -7.30 3.62
C ARG A 161 -10.99 -7.63 2.43
N ARG A 162 -11.53 -7.65 1.21
CA ARG A 162 -10.75 -7.94 -0.01
C ARG A 162 -9.71 -6.85 -0.26
N ARG A 163 -10.05 -5.57 -0.06
CA ARG A 163 -9.15 -4.43 -0.24
C ARG A 163 -7.99 -4.47 0.75
N SER A 164 -8.28 -4.57 2.05
CA SER A 164 -7.25 -4.57 3.09
C SER A 164 -6.32 -5.78 3.00
N GLY A 165 -6.85 -6.96 2.63
CA GLY A 165 -6.03 -8.16 2.45
C GLY A 165 -5.02 -8.05 1.30
N ILE A 166 -5.46 -7.55 0.13
CA ILE A 166 -4.56 -7.37 -1.02
C ILE A 166 -3.51 -6.30 -0.71
N LEU A 167 -3.91 -5.20 -0.10
CA LEU A 167 -3.00 -4.11 0.27
C LEU A 167 -1.94 -4.59 1.28
N ALA A 168 -2.33 -5.37 2.28
CA ALA A 168 -1.39 -5.97 3.24
C ALA A 168 -0.31 -6.80 2.55
N VAL A 169 -0.70 -7.68 1.62
CA VAL A 169 0.24 -8.53 0.87
C VAL A 169 1.14 -7.71 -0.05
N VAL A 170 0.61 -6.68 -0.71
CA VAL A 170 1.41 -5.82 -1.59
C VAL A 170 2.43 -5.01 -0.78
N ASN A 171 2.05 -4.51 0.39
CA ASN A 171 2.95 -3.80 1.31
C ASN A 171 4.00 -4.73 1.95
N MET A 172 3.78 -6.05 1.98
CA MET A 172 4.82 -7.00 2.39
C MET A 172 6.02 -7.04 1.43
N VAL A 173 5.83 -6.77 0.14
CA VAL A 173 6.94 -6.77 -0.84
C VAL A 173 8.06 -5.78 -0.45
N PRO A 174 7.79 -4.47 -0.32
CA PRO A 174 8.80 -3.52 0.14
C PRO A 174 9.25 -3.80 1.59
N LEU A 175 8.37 -4.33 2.45
CA LEU A 175 8.72 -4.72 3.82
C LEU A 175 9.86 -5.75 3.83
N PHE A 176 9.73 -6.85 3.09
CA PHE A 176 10.75 -7.90 3.02
C PHE A 176 12.01 -7.45 2.31
N VAL A 177 11.88 -6.69 1.22
CA VAL A 177 13.03 -6.09 0.53
C VAL A 177 13.85 -5.27 1.52
N MET A 178 13.20 -4.51 2.41
CA MET A 178 13.91 -3.66 3.37
C MET A 178 14.44 -4.35 4.63
N ALA A 179 14.21 -5.66 4.81
CA ALA A 179 14.52 -6.37 6.05
C ALA A 179 16.01 -6.71 6.23
N THR A 180 16.78 -6.82 5.14
CA THR A 180 18.15 -7.33 5.17
C THR A 180 19.19 -6.25 5.49
N ARG A 181 20.18 -6.58 6.34
CA ARG A 181 21.28 -5.66 6.72
C ARG A 181 22.24 -5.33 5.57
N ASN A 182 22.54 -6.29 4.70
CA ASN A 182 23.46 -6.12 3.57
C ASN A 182 22.68 -6.03 2.24
N ASN A 183 21.71 -5.12 2.16
CA ASN A 183 20.93 -4.94 0.95
C ASN A 183 21.71 -4.11 -0.10
N PRO A 184 21.91 -4.61 -1.34
CA PRO A 184 22.51 -3.83 -2.43
C PRO A 184 21.81 -2.49 -2.70
N LEU A 185 20.51 -2.39 -2.44
CA LEU A 185 19.72 -1.17 -2.57
C LEU A 185 20.22 -0.04 -1.66
N ILE A 186 20.76 -0.35 -0.47
CA ILE A 186 21.36 0.67 0.41
C ILE A 186 22.53 1.34 -0.32
N TYR A 187 23.37 0.55 -0.98
CA TYR A 187 24.48 1.04 -1.77
C TYR A 187 24.03 1.76 -3.04
N TRP A 188 22.97 1.29 -3.71
CA TRP A 188 22.46 1.91 -4.94
C TRP A 188 21.70 3.21 -4.72
N LEU A 189 20.96 3.33 -3.61
CA LEU A 189 20.16 4.52 -3.31
C LEU A 189 20.94 5.54 -2.46
N ASP A 190 22.11 5.18 -1.90
CA ASP A 190 22.90 6.04 -0.98
C ASP A 190 22.07 6.49 0.23
N ILE A 191 21.23 5.58 0.72
CA ILE A 191 20.37 5.79 1.89
C ILE A 191 21.02 5.10 3.08
N SER A 192 21.01 5.73 4.25
CA SER A 192 21.56 5.11 5.46
C SER A 192 20.76 3.88 5.87
N PHE A 193 21.43 2.88 6.45
CA PHE A 193 20.77 1.71 7.04
C PHE A 193 19.68 2.09 8.05
N ASP A 194 19.89 3.17 8.82
CA ASP A 194 18.89 3.70 9.76
C ASP A 194 17.61 4.14 9.05
N THR A 195 17.73 4.80 7.89
CA THR A 195 16.56 5.20 7.10
C THR A 195 15.84 3.99 6.52
N PHE A 196 16.60 2.97 6.09
CA PHE A 196 16.05 1.71 5.58
C PHE A 196 15.25 0.97 6.66
N ASN A 197 15.80 0.89 7.88
CA ASN A 197 15.11 0.32 9.04
C ASN A 197 13.89 1.14 9.47
N LEU A 198 13.98 2.46 9.40
CA LEU A 198 12.85 3.35 9.67
C LEU A 198 11.70 3.03 8.72
N LEU A 199 11.97 2.93 7.41
CA LEU A 199 10.95 2.56 6.42
C LEU A 199 10.42 1.14 6.67
N HIS A 200 11.28 0.13 6.86
CA HIS A 200 10.87 -1.24 7.18
C HIS A 200 9.88 -1.29 8.37
N ARG A 201 10.19 -0.60 9.48
CA ARG A 201 9.31 -0.55 10.66
C ARG A 201 7.96 0.10 10.36
N TRP A 202 7.93 1.18 9.59
CA TRP A 202 6.68 1.86 9.24
C TRP A 202 5.83 1.06 8.26
N PHE A 203 6.45 0.42 7.26
CA PHE A 203 5.75 -0.52 6.38
C PHE A 203 5.18 -1.70 7.18
N GLY A 204 5.93 -2.21 8.18
CA GLY A 204 5.45 -3.27 9.07
C GLY A 204 4.19 -2.84 9.81
N ARG A 205 4.15 -1.62 10.35
CA ARG A 205 2.95 -1.07 11.01
C ARG A 205 1.76 -0.96 10.06
N ILE A 206 1.98 -0.55 8.81
CA ILE A 206 0.91 -0.49 7.80
C ILE A 206 0.35 -1.89 7.52
N VAL A 207 1.23 -2.87 7.28
CA VAL A 207 0.83 -4.27 7.07
C VAL A 207 0.06 -4.82 8.27
N VAL A 208 0.49 -4.53 9.50
CA VAL A 208 -0.23 -4.95 10.72
C VAL A 208 -1.64 -4.34 10.77
N LEU A 209 -1.77 -3.03 10.51
CA LEU A 209 -3.08 -2.36 10.50
C LEU A 209 -4.02 -2.90 9.41
N GLU A 210 -3.51 -3.15 8.21
CA GLU A 210 -4.28 -3.71 7.09
C GLU A 210 -4.69 -5.16 7.36
N THR A 211 -3.80 -5.97 7.94
CA THR A 211 -4.07 -7.35 8.33
C THR A 211 -5.12 -7.41 9.44
N LEU A 212 -5.02 -6.53 10.45
CA LEU A 212 -6.05 -6.41 11.50
C LEU A 212 -7.40 -6.03 10.90
N LEU A 213 -7.45 -5.06 9.99
CA LEU A 213 -8.68 -4.67 9.31
C LEU A 213 -9.27 -5.84 8.51
N HIS A 214 -8.44 -6.61 7.79
CA HIS A 214 -8.85 -7.81 7.05
C HIS A 214 -9.47 -8.87 7.99
N SER A 215 -8.77 -9.22 9.06
CA SER A 215 -9.20 -10.26 10.00
C SER A 215 -10.44 -9.84 10.80
N LEU A 216 -10.53 -8.57 11.21
CA LEU A 216 -11.73 -8.04 11.87
C LEU A 216 -12.93 -7.97 10.93
N ALA A 217 -12.73 -7.57 9.67
CA ALA A 217 -13.81 -7.56 8.67
C ALA A 217 -14.33 -8.98 8.41
N TRP A 218 -13.45 -9.99 8.36
CA TRP A 218 -13.86 -11.39 8.30
C TRP A 218 -14.66 -11.78 9.55
N LEU A 219 -14.14 -11.55 10.75
CA LEU A 219 -14.79 -11.93 11.99
C LEU A 219 -16.20 -11.32 12.13
N VAL A 220 -16.33 -10.02 11.87
CA VAL A 220 -17.60 -9.29 12.00
C VAL A 220 -18.61 -9.73 10.94
N SER A 221 -18.18 -10.00 9.71
CA SER A 221 -19.10 -10.48 8.66
C SER A 221 -19.64 -11.87 8.99
N THR A 222 -18.78 -12.82 9.34
CA THR A 222 -19.20 -14.19 9.69
C THR A 222 -20.07 -14.20 10.96
N ALA A 223 -19.67 -13.49 12.02
CA ALA A 223 -20.43 -13.45 13.27
C ALA A 223 -21.84 -12.87 13.11
N LYS A 224 -22.03 -11.93 12.17
CA LYS A 224 -23.33 -11.28 11.94
C LYS A 224 -24.26 -12.09 11.03
N LEU A 225 -23.71 -12.85 10.09
CA LEU A 225 -24.49 -13.58 9.09
C LEU A 225 -24.83 -15.00 9.56
N ASP A 226 -23.81 -15.71 10.03
CA ASP A 226 -23.88 -17.14 10.33
C ASP A 226 -23.86 -17.40 11.84
N GLY A 227 -23.54 -16.37 12.64
CA GLY A 227 -23.52 -16.41 14.09
C GLY A 227 -22.18 -16.87 14.67
N TRP A 228 -22.03 -16.70 15.99
CA TRP A 228 -20.77 -17.03 16.70
C TRP A 228 -20.41 -18.52 16.68
N ALA A 229 -21.39 -19.42 16.57
CA ALA A 229 -21.14 -20.84 16.46
C ALA A 229 -20.44 -21.19 15.13
N ASP A 230 -20.82 -20.51 14.04
CA ASP A 230 -20.18 -20.74 12.74
C ASP A 230 -18.76 -20.17 12.68
N VAL A 231 -18.50 -19.03 13.34
CA VAL A 231 -17.14 -18.51 13.50
C VAL A 231 -16.21 -19.57 14.10
N THR A 232 -16.65 -20.25 15.17
CA THR A 232 -15.85 -21.32 15.78
C THR A 232 -15.68 -22.53 14.87
N ASN A 233 -16.73 -22.89 14.11
CA ASN A 233 -16.72 -24.01 13.20
C ASN A 233 -15.77 -23.78 12.01
N VAL A 234 -15.86 -22.61 11.36
CA VAL A 234 -14.99 -22.24 10.25
C VAL A 234 -13.54 -22.13 10.71
N LEU A 235 -13.30 -21.63 11.93
CA LEU A 235 -11.95 -21.50 12.46
C LEU A 235 -11.25 -22.85 12.70
N THR A 236 -12.00 -23.91 13.02
CA THR A 236 -11.47 -25.28 13.21
C THR A 236 -11.49 -26.12 11.95
N THR A 237 -12.39 -25.82 11.01
CA THR A 237 -12.62 -26.65 9.82
C THR A 237 -11.89 -26.14 8.59
N ASP A 238 -11.79 -24.82 8.40
CA ASP A 238 -11.13 -24.21 7.25
C ASP A 238 -9.67 -23.84 7.56
N PRO A 239 -8.68 -24.55 6.99
CA PRO A 239 -7.28 -24.27 7.23
C PRO A 239 -6.88 -22.84 6.87
N GLN A 240 -7.49 -22.24 5.83
CA GLN A 240 -7.13 -20.90 5.38
C GLN A 240 -7.41 -19.86 6.47
N VAL A 241 -8.53 -20.01 7.18
CA VAL A 241 -8.92 -19.13 8.29
C VAL A 241 -8.03 -19.39 9.50
N THR A 242 -7.71 -20.65 9.81
CA THR A 242 -6.80 -21.00 10.91
C THR A 242 -5.41 -20.38 10.70
N TRP A 243 -4.80 -20.55 9.53
CA TRP A 243 -3.49 -19.96 9.20
C TRP A 243 -3.55 -18.43 9.18
N GLY A 244 -4.66 -17.85 8.72
CA GLY A 244 -4.90 -16.41 8.77
C GLY A 244 -4.93 -15.86 10.19
N LEU A 245 -5.60 -16.55 11.11
CA LEU A 245 -5.61 -16.19 12.53
C LEU A 245 -4.21 -16.29 13.14
N ILE A 246 -3.51 -17.41 12.94
CA ILE A 246 -2.14 -17.61 13.44
C ILE A 246 -1.22 -16.49 12.95
N SER A 247 -1.30 -16.15 11.65
CA SER A 247 -0.51 -15.05 11.07
C SER A 247 -0.88 -13.70 11.68
N THR A 248 -2.16 -13.43 11.94
CA THR A 248 -2.61 -12.17 12.55
C THR A 248 -2.07 -12.05 13.97
N VAL A 249 -2.14 -13.13 14.76
CA VAL A 249 -1.61 -13.16 16.13
C VAL A 249 -0.08 -12.98 16.13
N ALA A 250 0.63 -13.67 15.24
CA ALA A 250 2.08 -13.57 15.12
C ALA A 250 2.58 -12.17 14.69
N LEU A 251 1.76 -11.42 13.93
CA LEU A 251 2.09 -10.05 13.52
C LEU A 251 1.87 -9.02 14.64
N VAL A 252 1.01 -9.32 15.61
CA VAL A 252 0.65 -8.42 16.72
C VAL A 252 1.50 -8.68 17.97
N ALA A 253 1.87 -9.94 18.20
CA ALA A 253 2.71 -10.37 19.32
C ALA A 253 4.13 -9.80 19.25
#